data_AF-A0A1M3NCW8-F1
#
_entry.id   AF-A0A1M3NCW8-F1
#
_cell.length_a   1.000
_cell.length_b   1.000
_cell.length_c   1.000
_cell.angle_alpha   90.00
_cell.angle_beta   90.00
_cell.angle_gamma   90.00
#
_symmetry.space_group_name_H-M   'P 1'
#
loop_
_entity.id
_entity.type
_entity.pdbx_description
1 polymer ?
#
loop_
_entity_poly.entity_id
_entity_poly.type
_entity_poly.pdbx_seq_one_letter_code
_entity_poly.pdbx_strand_id
1 'polypeptide(L)'
;MAQRPQAAYDSDMLPEQSASSYANDPSTATVVIVTEPTRPNLHGDLPARLLLDSAQHIVGLDVVPDSPERIIVMLGPHEKVSRTEEVRVHIEHGGGSFRLQGHAAKLIAPGANPYVF
;
A
#
# COMPACT_ATOMS: atom_id res chain seq x y z
N MET A 1 43.00 11.89 -8.01
CA MET A 1 42.09 10.76 -7.74
C MET A 1 40.68 11.32 -7.78
N ALA A 2 39.96 11.08 -8.87
CA ALA A 2 38.62 11.62 -9.07
C ALA A 2 37.60 10.80 -8.26
N GLN A 3 36.88 11.47 -7.37
CA GLN A 3 35.66 10.93 -6.77
C GLN A 3 34.66 10.63 -7.88
N ARG A 4 34.27 9.36 -8.01
CA ARG A 4 33.13 8.97 -8.85
C ARG A 4 31.86 9.57 -8.24
N PRO A 5 31.01 10.29 -8.99
CA PRO A 5 29.68 10.60 -8.50
C PRO A 5 28.88 9.29 -8.46
N GLN A 6 28.63 8.81 -7.25
CA GLN A 6 27.62 7.78 -6.96
C GLN A 6 26.28 8.52 -6.77
N ALA A 7 25.20 7.91 -7.28
CA ALA A 7 23.79 8.32 -7.19
C ALA A 7 23.25 9.23 -8.32
N ALA A 8 22.94 8.60 -9.45
CA ALA A 8 22.02 9.17 -10.45
C ALA A 8 21.20 8.07 -11.16
N TYR A 9 20.88 6.95 -10.49
CA TYR A 9 20.18 5.82 -11.10
C TYR A 9 19.04 5.18 -10.27
N ASP A 10 18.58 5.79 -9.18
CA ASP A 10 17.43 5.27 -8.39
C ASP A 10 16.12 6.05 -8.65
N SER A 11 15.96 6.66 -9.83
CA SER A 11 14.79 7.49 -10.15
C SER A 11 13.75 6.84 -11.07
N ASP A 12 13.97 5.59 -11.53
CA ASP A 12 13.06 4.91 -12.45
C ASP A 12 12.20 3.80 -11.81
N MET A 13 12.48 3.40 -10.57
CA MET A 13 11.65 2.41 -9.86
C MET A 13 10.77 3.10 -8.83
N LEU A 14 9.47 2.80 -8.89
CA LEU A 14 8.53 3.26 -7.87
C LEU A 14 8.95 2.66 -6.52
N PRO A 15 8.91 3.45 -5.43
CA PRO A 15 9.27 2.97 -4.10
C PRO A 15 8.22 1.95 -3.62
N GLU A 16 8.48 0.69 -3.93
CA GLU A 16 7.62 -0.44 -3.63
C GLU A 16 7.97 -1.12 -2.31
N GLN A 17 6.94 -1.55 -1.60
CA GLN A 17 7.04 -2.36 -0.40
C GLN A 17 6.17 -3.60 -0.56
N SER A 18 6.66 -4.73 -0.07
CA SER A 18 5.83 -5.94 0.03
C SER A 18 5.07 -5.95 1.36
N ALA A 19 3.80 -6.34 1.31
CA ALA A 19 3.05 -6.66 2.53
C ALA A 19 3.59 -7.94 3.17
N SER A 20 3.86 -7.87 4.48
CA SER A 20 4.24 -9.02 5.30
C SER A 20 3.03 -9.67 5.98
N SER A 21 1.92 -8.93 6.15
CA SER A 21 0.68 -9.46 6.72
C SER A 21 -0.54 -8.70 6.24
N TYR A 22 -1.68 -9.38 6.25
CA TYR A 22 -2.98 -8.84 5.89
C TYR A 22 -4.06 -9.38 6.83
N ALA A 23 -4.93 -8.50 7.32
CA ALA A 23 -6.13 -8.86 8.06
C ALA A 23 -7.33 -8.06 7.55
N ASN A 24 -8.46 -8.73 7.39
CA ASN A 24 -9.74 -8.12 7.07
C ASN A 24 -10.76 -8.58 8.10
N ASP A 25 -11.33 -7.61 8.81
CA ASP A 25 -12.45 -7.82 9.73
C ASP A 25 -13.69 -7.10 9.17
N PRO A 26 -14.59 -7.84 8.50
CA PRO A 26 -15.82 -7.28 7.95
C PRO A 26 -16.78 -6.75 9.03
N SER A 27 -16.70 -7.28 10.26
CA SER A 27 -17.63 -6.91 11.34
C SER A 27 -17.37 -5.51 11.86
N THR A 28 -16.10 -5.07 11.82
CA THR A 28 -15.67 -3.73 12.19
C THR A 28 -15.37 -2.84 10.98
N ALA A 29 -15.58 -3.37 9.76
CA ALA A 29 -15.20 -2.71 8.50
C ALA A 29 -13.76 -2.18 8.54
N THR A 30 -12.83 -3.04 8.93
CA THR A 30 -11.40 -2.69 9.07
C THR A 30 -10.54 -3.65 8.26
N VAL A 31 -9.59 -3.09 7.51
CA VAL A 31 -8.50 -3.83 6.87
C VAL A 31 -7.18 -3.30 7.39
N VAL A 32 -6.27 -4.19 7.75
CA VAL A 32 -4.91 -3.87 8.21
C VAL A 32 -3.91 -4.58 7.30
N ILE A 33 -2.93 -3.81 6.83
CA ILE A 33 -1.82 -4.30 6.02
C ILE A 33 -0.55 -3.92 6.77
N VAL A 34 0.35 -4.88 6.96
CA VAL A 34 1.64 -4.65 7.61
C VAL A 34 2.75 -4.81 6.59
N THR A 35 3.76 -3.96 6.66
CA THR A 35 4.95 -4.00 5.81
C THR A 35 6.21 -3.74 6.66
N GLU A 36 7.38 -3.84 6.05
CA GLU A 36 8.59 -3.27 6.64
C GLU A 36 8.58 -1.74 6.45
N PRO A 37 8.78 -0.94 7.53
CA PRO A 37 8.71 0.51 7.44
C PRO A 37 9.91 1.08 6.70
N THR A 38 9.67 1.93 5.69
CA THR A 38 10.74 2.56 4.90
C THR A 38 10.71 4.09 4.90
N ARG A 39 9.64 4.72 5.42
CA ARG A 39 9.47 6.18 5.43
C ARG A 39 9.11 6.67 6.83
N PRO A 40 10.08 7.06 7.67
CA PRO A 40 9.83 7.47 9.05
C PRO A 40 8.78 8.58 9.21
N ASN A 41 8.65 9.46 8.22
CA ASN A 41 7.73 10.59 8.23
C ASN A 41 6.33 10.26 7.68
N LEU A 42 6.08 9.03 7.19
CA LEU A 42 4.78 8.65 6.65
C LEU A 42 3.85 8.17 7.79
N HIS A 43 2.94 9.05 8.22
CA HIS A 43 2.00 8.77 9.30
C HIS A 43 0.70 9.59 9.17
N GLY A 44 -0.37 9.11 9.82
CA GLY A 44 -1.68 9.78 9.87
C GLY A 44 -2.61 9.40 8.71
N ASP A 45 -3.68 10.17 8.53
CA ASP A 45 -4.72 9.91 7.52
C ASP A 45 -4.38 10.54 6.18
N LEU A 46 -3.88 9.73 5.26
CA LEU A 46 -3.33 10.18 3.98
C LEU A 46 -4.17 9.69 2.79
N PRO A 47 -4.21 10.46 1.68
CA PRO A 47 -4.84 10.00 0.45
C PRO A 47 -4.08 8.79 -0.11
N ALA A 48 -4.83 7.83 -0.64
CA ALA A 48 -4.28 6.66 -1.32
C ALA A 48 -5.21 6.20 -2.44
N ARG A 49 -4.72 5.29 -3.29
CA ARG A 49 -5.52 4.55 -4.25
C ARG A 49 -5.43 3.07 -3.92
N LEU A 50 -6.57 2.43 -3.71
CA LEU A 50 -6.65 0.97 -3.65
C LEU A 50 -6.45 0.41 -5.05
N LEU A 51 -5.66 -0.65 -5.16
CA LEU A 51 -5.48 -1.42 -6.37
C LEU A 51 -6.15 -2.77 -6.15
N LEU A 52 -7.21 -3.06 -6.90
CA LEU A 52 -8.08 -4.23 -6.68
C LEU A 52 -8.03 -5.17 -7.89
N ASP A 53 -8.07 -6.48 -7.62
CA ASP A 53 -8.28 -7.50 -8.65
C ASP A 53 -9.76 -7.56 -9.08
N SER A 54 -10.06 -8.42 -10.05
CA SER A 54 -11.42 -8.56 -10.60
C SER A 54 -12.41 -9.18 -9.60
N ALA A 55 -11.92 -9.78 -8.52
CA ALA A 55 -12.69 -10.34 -7.41
C ALA A 55 -12.71 -9.41 -6.19
N GLN A 56 -12.25 -8.16 -6.32
CA GLN A 56 -12.15 -7.15 -5.26
C GLN A 56 -11.16 -7.48 -4.13
N HIS A 57 -10.24 -8.43 -4.31
CA HIS A 57 -9.10 -8.54 -3.40
C HIS A 57 -8.14 -7.37 -3.63
N ILE A 58 -7.55 -6.87 -2.55
CA ILE A 58 -6.53 -5.84 -2.65
C ILE A 58 -5.22 -6.45 -3.18
N VAL A 59 -4.77 -5.94 -4.32
CA VAL A 59 -3.49 -6.27 -4.96
C VAL A 59 -2.41 -5.33 -4.44
N GLY A 60 -2.77 -4.07 -4.16
CA GLY A 60 -1.85 -3.09 -3.60
C GLY A 60 -2.52 -1.80 -3.16
N LEU A 61 -1.71 -0.90 -2.61
CA LEU A 61 -2.09 0.42 -2.11
C LEU A 61 -1.06 1.45 -2.58
N ASP A 62 -1.51 2.43 -3.35
CA ASP A 62 -0.68 3.54 -3.81
C ASP A 62 -0.92 4.76 -2.91
N VAL A 63 0.01 5.03 -2.00
CA VAL A 63 -0.11 6.02 -0.93
C VAL A 63 0.49 7.34 -1.38
N VAL A 64 -0.22 8.44 -1.12
CA VAL A 64 0.15 9.81 -1.51
C VAL A 64 0.65 9.88 -2.96
N PRO A 65 -0.17 9.44 -3.94
CA PRO A 65 0.26 9.20 -5.32
C PRO A 65 0.77 10.47 -6.04
N ASP A 66 0.39 11.64 -5.55
CA ASP A 66 0.74 12.95 -6.10
C ASP A 66 1.84 13.66 -5.28
N SER A 67 2.51 12.94 -4.36
CA SER A 67 3.58 13.44 -3.50
C SER A 67 4.92 12.76 -3.78
N PRO A 68 6.07 13.45 -3.57
CA PRO A 68 7.38 12.80 -3.57
C PRO A 68 7.55 11.70 -2.52
N GLU A 69 6.69 11.69 -1.49
CA GLU A 69 6.66 10.66 -0.45
C GLU A 69 5.86 9.42 -0.86
N ARG A 70 5.45 9.33 -2.13
CA ARG A 70 4.69 8.20 -2.68
C ARG A 70 5.32 6.87 -2.28
N ILE A 71 4.47 5.91 -1.94
CA ILE A 71 4.84 4.51 -1.74
C ILE A 71 3.78 3.65 -2.39
N ILE A 72 4.21 2.56 -3.03
CA ILE A 72 3.31 1.52 -3.48
C ILE A 72 3.51 0.30 -2.59
N VAL A 73 2.48 -0.10 -1.86
CA VAL A 73 2.47 -1.35 -1.09
C VAL A 73 1.84 -2.43 -1.97
N MET A 74 2.58 -3.48 -2.27
CA MET A 74 2.13 -4.60 -3.07
C MET A 74 1.86 -5.82 -2.19
N LEU A 75 0.66 -6.38 -2.35
CA LEU A 75 0.27 -7.66 -1.78
C LEU A 75 0.38 -8.75 -2.84
N GLY A 76 -0.02 -8.44 -4.07
CA GLY A 76 0.04 -9.33 -5.23
C GLY A 76 0.74 -8.69 -6.42
N PRO A 77 0.77 -9.39 -7.58
CA PRO A 77 1.50 -8.91 -8.74
C PRO A 77 0.69 -7.87 -9.54
N HIS A 78 1.36 -6.87 -10.13
CA HIS A 78 0.69 -5.71 -10.76
C HIS A 78 -0.26 -6.08 -11.89
N GLU A 79 0.02 -7.15 -12.63
CA GLU A 79 -0.84 -7.61 -13.73
C GLU A 79 -2.22 -8.09 -13.26
N LYS A 80 -2.44 -8.25 -11.95
CA LYS A 80 -3.74 -8.57 -11.37
C LYS A 80 -4.60 -7.34 -11.10
N VAL A 81 -4.04 -6.13 -11.13
CA VAL A 81 -4.80 -4.90 -10.93
C VAL A 81 -5.81 -4.74 -12.06
N SER A 82 -7.09 -4.71 -11.70
CA SER A 82 -8.21 -4.55 -12.63
C SER A 82 -9.00 -3.26 -12.40
N ARG A 83 -8.96 -2.72 -11.18
CA ARG A 83 -9.70 -1.55 -10.76
C ARG A 83 -8.90 -0.75 -9.74
N THR A 84 -9.07 0.56 -9.75
CA THR A 84 -8.51 1.45 -8.73
C THR A 84 -9.62 2.28 -8.07
N GLU A 85 -9.46 2.59 -6.79
CA GLU A 85 -10.41 3.39 -6.02
C GLU A 85 -9.67 4.40 -5.14
N GLU A 86 -10.08 5.66 -5.18
CA GLU A 86 -9.52 6.70 -4.31
C GLU A 86 -10.06 6.54 -2.88
N VAL A 87 -9.17 6.50 -1.91
CA VAL A 87 -9.50 6.30 -0.50
C VAL A 87 -8.62 7.15 0.41
N ARG A 88 -8.95 7.13 1.71
CA ARG A 88 -8.02 7.54 2.75
C ARG A 88 -7.57 6.32 3.55
N VAL A 89 -6.30 6.32 3.92
CA VAL A 89 -5.69 5.27 4.73
C VAL A 89 -5.03 5.90 5.94
N HIS A 90 -5.20 5.28 7.11
CA HIS A 90 -4.49 5.64 8.30
C HIS A 90 -3.15 4.90 8.35
N ILE A 91 -2.05 5.63 8.55
CA ILE A 91 -0.70 5.06 8.49
C ILE A 91 0.00 5.24 9.83
N GLU A 92 0.64 4.17 10.30
CA GLU A 92 1.42 4.16 11.53
C GLU A 92 2.84 3.64 11.26
N HIS A 93 3.74 3.90 12.21
CA HIS A 93 5.11 3.37 12.23
C HIS A 93 5.94 3.66 10.97
N GLY A 94 5.75 4.82 10.33
CA GLY A 94 6.54 5.21 9.16
C GLY A 94 6.23 4.37 7.92
N GLY A 95 4.95 4.03 7.73
CA GLY A 95 4.49 3.14 6.68
C GLY A 95 4.79 1.68 6.97
N GLY A 96 4.77 1.25 8.24
CA GLY A 96 4.84 -0.16 8.63
C GLY A 96 3.47 -0.79 8.88
N SER A 97 2.43 0.03 9.07
CA SER A 97 1.04 -0.42 9.23
C SER A 97 0.11 0.54 8.50
N PHE A 98 -0.78 -0.01 7.69
CA PHE A 98 -1.79 0.71 6.91
C PHE A 98 -3.16 0.19 7.29
N ARG A 99 -4.01 1.07 7.79
CA ARG A 99 -5.36 0.74 8.24
C ARG A 99 -6.40 1.47 7.38
N LEU A 100 -7.25 0.69 6.72
CA LEU A 100 -8.42 1.15 5.99
C LEU A 100 -9.64 0.91 6.85
N GLN A 101 -10.55 1.89 6.91
CA GLN A 101 -11.75 1.81 7.74
C GLN A 101 -13.00 2.24 7.00
N GLY A 102 -14.14 1.74 7.45
CA GLY A 102 -15.45 2.19 7.00
C GLY A 102 -15.68 1.88 5.52
N HIS A 103 -15.97 2.91 4.72
CA HIS A 103 -16.29 2.73 3.30
C HIS A 103 -15.15 2.08 2.52
N ALA A 104 -13.90 2.50 2.75
CA ALA A 104 -12.73 1.96 2.04
C ALA A 104 -12.56 0.45 2.26
N ALA A 105 -12.73 -0.02 3.50
CA ALA A 105 -12.63 -1.45 3.82
C ALA A 105 -13.77 -2.27 3.18
N LYS A 106 -14.97 -1.68 3.04
CA LYS A 106 -16.13 -2.34 2.40
C LYS A 106 -15.99 -2.52 0.89
N LEU A 107 -15.03 -1.85 0.25
CA LEU A 107 -14.71 -2.05 -1.16
C LEU A 107 -13.90 -3.33 -1.40
N ILE A 108 -13.32 -3.91 -0.34
CA ILE A 108 -12.41 -5.05 -0.39
C ILE A 108 -13.18 -6.33 -0.09
N ALA A 109 -12.93 -7.37 -0.87
CA ALA A 109 -13.47 -8.69 -0.64
C ALA A 109 -13.16 -9.17 0.78
N PRO A 110 -14.16 -9.72 1.51
CA PRO A 110 -13.96 -10.18 2.87
C PRO A 110 -13.10 -11.45 2.92
N GLY A 111 -12.44 -11.67 4.06
CA GLY A 111 -11.66 -12.88 4.32
C GLY A 111 -10.17 -12.73 3.99
N ALA A 112 -9.49 -13.85 3.78
CA ALA A 112 -8.06 -13.88 3.50
C ALA A 112 -7.73 -13.27 2.14
N ASN A 113 -6.57 -12.64 2.02
CA ASN A 113 -6.05 -12.17 0.74
C ASN A 113 -5.27 -13.31 0.06
N PRO A 114 -5.56 -13.65 -1.22
CA PRO A 114 -4.90 -14.76 -1.91
C PRO A 114 -3.41 -14.53 -2.21
N TYR A 115 -2.87 -13.34 -1.95
CA TYR A 115 -1.49 -12.98 -2.25
C TYR A 115 -0.58 -12.88 -1.02
N VAL A 116 -1.15 -12.94 0.19
CA VAL A 116 -0.39 -12.90 1.45
C VAL A 116 -0.63 -14.20 2.21
N PHE A 117 0.46 -14.92 2.52
CA PHE A 117 0.44 -16.28 3.08
C PHE A 117 1.05 -16.34 4.48
#